data_AF-A0A942XL72-F1
#
_entry.id   AF-A0A942XL72-F1
#
_cell.length_a   1.000
_cell.length_b   1.000
_cell.length_c   1.000
_cell.angle_alpha   90.00
_cell.angle_beta   90.00
_cell.angle_gamma   90.00
#
_symmetry.space_group_name_H-M   'P 1'
#
loop_
_entity.id
_entity.type
_entity.pdbx_description
1 polymer ?
#
loop_
_entity_poly.entity_id
_entity_poly.type
_entity_poly.pdbx_seq_one_letter_code
_entity_poly.pdbx_strand_id
1 'polypeptide(L)'
;MANREQWTGFKGKNWQESVDVRDFIQCNYTPYEGDASFLEGPTEATDKLWGRLQELQKEERAKGGVLDMETEVVSGLTAYGPGYIDESMKDLETVVGLQTD
;
A
#
# COMPACT_ATOMS: atom_id res chain seq x y z
N MET A 1 22.65 -14.09 18.50
CA MET A 1 21.91 -13.29 17.49
C MET A 1 20.45 -13.26 17.93
N ALA A 2 19.80 -12.09 17.88
CA ALA A 2 18.38 -12.00 18.20
C ALA A 2 17.60 -12.81 17.15
N ASN A 3 17.08 -13.97 17.52
CA ASN A 3 16.28 -14.80 16.64
C ASN A 3 14.88 -14.21 16.56
N ARG A 4 14.63 -13.36 15.56
CA ARG A 4 13.32 -12.78 15.30
C ARG A 4 12.55 -13.72 14.39
N GLU A 5 11.32 -14.08 14.78
CA GLU A 5 10.44 -14.94 13.99
C GLU A 5 10.25 -14.39 12.56
N GLN A 6 10.11 -13.07 12.43
CA GLN A 6 9.92 -12.37 11.15
C GLN A 6 11.13 -12.49 10.20
N TRP A 7 12.30 -12.91 10.70
CA TRP A 7 13.52 -13.04 9.91
C TRP A 7 13.83 -14.48 9.51
N THR A 8 12.98 -15.43 9.89
CA THR A 8 13.16 -16.86 9.60
C THR A 8 13.25 -17.09 8.10
N GLY A 9 14.32 -17.76 7.65
CA GLY A 9 14.55 -18.08 6.24
C GLY A 9 15.31 -17.01 5.45
N PHE A 10 15.45 -15.79 5.98
CA PHE A 10 16.32 -14.78 5.36
C PHE A 10 17.80 -15.04 5.66
N LYS A 11 18.64 -14.79 4.65
CA LYS A 11 20.09 -14.91 4.64
C LYS A 11 20.75 -13.56 4.91
N GLY A 12 22.02 -13.58 5.31
CA GLY A 12 22.82 -12.38 5.59
C GLY A 12 23.01 -12.14 7.08
N LYS A 13 23.98 -11.27 7.42
CA LYS A 13 24.36 -10.97 8.81
C LYS A 13 24.40 -9.47 9.09
N ASN A 14 24.92 -8.67 8.16
CA ASN A 14 25.15 -7.23 8.39
C ASN A 14 23.83 -6.48 8.63
N TRP A 15 22.81 -6.77 7.82
CA TRP A 15 21.47 -6.18 7.99
C TRP A 15 20.74 -6.62 9.28
N GLN A 16 21.16 -7.71 9.91
CA GLN A 16 20.60 -8.15 11.19
C GLN A 16 21.25 -7.43 12.38
N GLU A 17 22.45 -6.88 12.19
CA GLU A 17 23.24 -6.20 13.21
C GLU A 17 23.16 -4.66 13.09
N SER A 18 22.84 -4.14 11.90
CA SER A 18 22.70 -2.71 11.62
C SER A 18 21.62 -2.44 10.57
N VAL A 19 21.12 -1.21 10.49
CA VAL A 19 20.14 -0.83 9.46
C VAL A 19 20.82 -0.79 8.09
N ASP A 20 20.73 -1.90 7.35
CA ASP A 20 21.28 -2.04 6.00
C ASP A 20 20.30 -2.78 5.08
N VAL A 21 19.36 -2.01 4.50
CA VAL A 21 18.37 -2.55 3.56
C VAL A 21 19.02 -3.07 2.27
N ARG A 22 20.19 -2.53 1.89
CA ARG A 22 20.90 -2.95 0.67
C ARG A 22 21.45 -4.36 0.83
N ASP A 23 22.13 -4.65 1.95
CA ASP A 23 22.64 -5.99 2.27
C ASP A 23 21.49 -7.00 2.38
N PHE A 24 20.36 -6.62 3.00
CA PHE A 24 19.16 -7.45 3.06
C PHE A 24 18.67 -7.86 1.67
N ILE A 25 18.44 -6.88 0.78
CA ILE A 25 17.95 -7.14 -0.58
C ILE A 25 18.92 -8.06 -1.32
N GLN A 26 20.22 -7.72 -1.36
CA GLN A 26 21.23 -8.49 -2.09
C GLN A 26 21.34 -9.94 -1.61
N CYS A 27 21.17 -10.19 -0.31
CA CYS A 27 21.22 -11.54 0.24
C CYS A 27 19.97 -12.40 -0.04
N ASN A 28 18.81 -11.78 -0.33
CA ASN A 28 17.50 -12.44 -0.22
C ASN A 28 16.61 -12.36 -1.47
N TYR A 29 16.86 -11.45 -2.41
CA TYR A 29 16.06 -11.41 -3.64
C TYR A 29 16.39 -12.59 -4.55
N THR A 30 15.38 -13.04 -5.28
CA THR A 30 15.53 -14.02 -6.35
C THR A 30 15.43 -13.28 -7.68
N PRO A 31 16.51 -13.12 -8.45
CA PRO A 31 16.42 -12.60 -9.82
C PRO A 31 15.42 -13.43 -10.63
N TYR A 32 14.56 -12.75 -11.38
CA TYR A 32 13.60 -13.38 -12.28
C TYR A 32 13.88 -12.93 -13.71
N GLU A 33 14.31 -13.87 -14.56
CA GLU A 33 14.62 -13.65 -15.99
C GLU A 33 13.58 -14.31 -16.92
N GLY A 34 12.45 -14.76 -16.36
CA GLY A 34 11.34 -15.34 -17.11
C GLY A 34 10.45 -14.29 -17.78
N ASP A 35 9.25 -14.69 -18.20
CA ASP A 35 8.29 -13.83 -18.89
C ASP A 35 7.05 -13.51 -18.04
N ALA A 36 6.04 -12.89 -18.66
CA ALA A 36 4.81 -12.48 -17.99
C ALA A 36 3.77 -13.61 -17.82
N SER A 37 4.08 -14.86 -18.18
CA SER A 37 3.09 -15.95 -18.17
C SER A 37 2.58 -16.33 -16.77
N PHE A 38 3.31 -15.99 -15.71
CA PHE A 38 2.88 -16.22 -14.32
C PHE A 38 1.96 -15.12 -13.76
N LEU A 39 1.76 -14.02 -14.50
CA LEU A 39 0.95 -12.90 -14.01
C LEU A 39 -0.51 -13.30 -13.91
N GLU A 40 -1.12 -12.93 -12.78
CA GLU A 40 -2.54 -13.11 -12.51
C GLU A 40 -3.31 -11.80 -12.72
N GLY A 41 -4.58 -11.92 -13.07
CA GLY A 41 -5.49 -10.79 -13.22
C GLY A 41 -5.92 -10.16 -11.87
N PRO A 42 -6.65 -9.04 -11.91
CA PRO A 42 -7.20 -8.43 -10.71
C PRO A 42 -8.18 -9.38 -10.00
N THR A 43 -8.28 -9.23 -8.69
CA THR A 43 -9.33 -9.89 -7.90
C THR A 43 -10.64 -9.14 -8.00
N GLU A 44 -11.76 -9.78 -7.69
CA GLU A 44 -13.08 -9.11 -7.63
C GLU A 44 -13.09 -7.93 -6.65
N ALA A 45 -12.37 -8.04 -5.53
CA ALA A 45 -12.20 -6.95 -4.57
C ALA A 45 -11.47 -5.76 -5.21
N THR A 46 -10.42 -6.02 -5.99
CA THR A 46 -9.68 -4.99 -6.74
C THR A 46 -10.59 -4.27 -7.73
N ASP A 47 -11.36 -5.02 -8.52
CA ASP A 47 -12.27 -4.44 -9.52
C ASP A 47 -13.36 -3.58 -8.89
N LYS A 48 -13.92 -4.00 -7.74
CA LYS A 48 -14.92 -3.21 -7.00
C LYS A 48 -14.34 -1.90 -6.45
N LEU A 49 -13.21 -1.98 -5.76
CA LEU A 49 -12.53 -0.81 -5.19
C LEU A 49 -12.10 0.17 -6.29
N TRP A 50 -11.52 -0.35 -7.37
CA TRP A 50 -11.12 0.46 -8.51
C TRP A 50 -12.32 1.10 -9.22
N GLY A 51 -13.42 0.36 -9.38
CA GLY A 51 -14.68 0.88 -9.92
C GLY A 51 -15.20 2.07 -9.12
N ARG A 52 -15.22 1.96 -7.78
CA ARG A 52 -15.63 3.06 -6.90
C ARG A 52 -14.70 4.26 -7.03
N LEU A 53 -13.39 4.04 -7.03
CA LEU A 53 -12.41 5.11 -7.21
C LEU A 53 -12.59 5.83 -8.56
N GLN A 54 -12.91 5.11 -9.63
CA GLN A 54 -13.19 5.71 -10.94
C GLN A 54 -14.43 6.60 -10.94
N GLU A 55 -15.45 6.30 -10.15
CA GLU A 55 -16.61 7.19 -9.95
C GLU A 55 -16.17 8.49 -9.27
N LEU A 56 -15.42 8.39 -8.16
CA LEU A 56 -14.89 9.55 -7.43
C LEU A 56 -14.01 10.44 -8.33
N GLN A 57 -13.16 9.85 -9.18
CA GLN A 57 -12.36 10.61 -10.15
C GLN A 57 -13.22 11.33 -11.20
N LYS A 58 -14.38 10.78 -11.59
CA LYS A 58 -15.29 11.49 -12.50
C LYS A 58 -15.92 12.69 -11.82
N GLU A 59 -16.30 12.55 -10.55
CA GLU A 59 -16.83 13.64 -9.73
C GLU A 59 -15.78 14.75 -9.52
N GLU A 60 -14.54 14.38 -9.21
CA GLU A 60 -13.41 15.31 -9.08
C GLU A 60 -13.22 16.15 -10.36
N ARG A 61 -13.22 15.49 -11.52
CA ARG A 61 -13.12 16.18 -12.82
C ARG A 61 -14.30 17.12 -13.05
N ALA A 62 -15.51 16.71 -12.67
CA ALA A 62 -16.69 17.56 -12.77
C ALA A 62 -16.63 18.79 -11.83
N LYS A 63 -15.94 18.67 -10.69
CA LYS A 63 -15.68 19.76 -9.72
C LYS A 63 -14.51 20.67 -10.12
N GLY A 64 -13.86 20.42 -11.26
CA GLY A 64 -12.74 21.24 -11.72
C GLY A 64 -11.37 20.82 -11.18
N GLY A 65 -11.24 19.58 -10.68
CA GLY A 65 -9.95 18.97 -10.35
C GLY A 65 -9.66 18.81 -8.86
N VAL A 66 -10.61 19.10 -7.98
CA VAL A 66 -10.53 18.76 -6.55
C VAL A 66 -11.84 18.13 -6.13
N LEU A 67 -11.78 16.92 -5.57
CA LEU A 67 -12.97 16.23 -5.08
C LEU A 67 -13.48 16.87 -3.78
N ASP A 68 -12.59 17.00 -2.80
CA ASP A 68 -12.81 17.65 -1.52
C ASP A 68 -11.46 18.08 -0.92
N MET A 69 -11.47 18.94 0.10
CA MET A 69 -10.28 19.34 0.83
C MET A 69 -10.57 19.63 2.31
N GLU A 70 -9.63 19.25 3.17
CA GLU A 70 -9.64 19.68 4.58
C GLU A 70 -9.35 21.19 4.68
N THR A 71 -10.08 21.89 5.56
CA THR A 71 -9.96 23.35 5.76
C THR A 71 -9.81 23.79 7.21
N GLU A 72 -10.01 22.89 8.16
CA GLU A 72 -10.04 23.15 9.60
C GLU A 72 -8.86 22.48 10.34
N VAL A 73 -8.44 21.29 9.89
CA VAL A 73 -7.37 20.51 10.54
C VAL A 73 -6.01 20.74 9.87
N VAL A 74 -4.99 21.06 10.68
CA VAL A 74 -3.60 21.12 10.20
C VAL A 74 -3.06 19.71 10.03
N SER A 75 -2.62 19.39 8.82
CA SER A 75 -2.09 18.06 8.49
C SER A 75 -0.89 17.66 9.36
N GLY A 76 -0.89 16.41 9.80
CA GLY A 76 0.15 15.79 10.63
C GLY A 76 -0.03 14.28 10.68
N LEU A 77 0.98 13.55 11.17
CA LEU A 77 1.03 12.07 11.13
C LEU A 77 -0.20 11.39 11.78
N THR A 78 -0.79 12.03 12.79
CA THR A 78 -1.93 11.51 13.56
C THR A 78 -3.10 12.50 13.58
N ALA A 79 -3.18 13.40 12.60
CA ALA A 79 -4.17 14.47 12.57
C ALA A 79 -5.56 13.97 12.14
N TYR A 80 -5.61 12.91 11.34
CA TYR A 80 -6.85 12.34 10.78
C TYR A 80 -7.11 10.94 11.31
N GLY A 81 -8.37 10.53 11.26
CA GLY A 81 -8.77 9.15 11.48
C GLY A 81 -8.31 8.20 10.36
N PRO A 82 -8.64 6.91 10.45
CA PRO A 82 -8.46 5.98 9.35
C PRO A 82 -9.45 6.31 8.22
N GLY A 83 -8.95 6.56 7.02
CA GLY A 83 -9.74 6.69 5.80
C GLY A 83 -9.75 5.41 4.95
N TYR A 84 -10.86 5.19 4.24
CA TYR A 84 -11.08 4.08 3.32
C TYR A 84 -11.68 4.59 2.01
N ILE A 85 -11.52 3.84 0.90
CA ILE A 85 -12.08 4.24 -0.41
C ILE A 85 -13.61 4.36 -0.32
N ASP A 86 -14.22 3.44 0.43
CA ASP A 86 -15.64 3.47 0.79
C ASP A 86 -15.82 2.69 2.09
N GLU A 87 -16.40 3.34 3.10
CA GLU A 87 -16.63 2.75 4.43
C GLU A 87 -17.41 1.43 4.37
N SER A 88 -18.35 1.28 3.43
CA SER A 88 -19.13 0.05 3.28
C SER A 88 -18.34 -1.12 2.67
N MET A 89 -17.16 -0.83 2.11
CA MET A 89 -16.29 -1.79 1.42
C MET A 89 -14.89 -1.89 2.04
N LYS A 90 -14.65 -1.30 3.21
CA LYS A 90 -13.32 -1.27 3.87
C LYS A 90 -12.70 -2.66 4.05
N ASP A 91 -13.52 -3.70 4.24
CA ASP A 91 -13.06 -5.08 4.42
C ASP A 91 -12.53 -5.71 3.11
N LEU A 92 -12.72 -5.05 1.96
CA LEU A 92 -12.14 -5.45 0.68
C LEU A 92 -10.67 -4.99 0.52
N GLU A 93 -10.24 -3.99 1.30
CA GLU A 93 -8.89 -3.42 1.20
C GLU A 93 -7.87 -4.32 1.91
N THR A 94 -6.98 -4.95 1.15
CA THR A 94 -5.89 -5.76 1.72
C THR A 94 -4.74 -4.89 2.26
N VAL A 95 -4.52 -3.75 1.62
CA VAL A 95 -3.56 -2.72 2.03
C VAL A 95 -4.33 -1.43 2.20
N VAL A 96 -4.24 -0.83 3.38
CA VAL A 96 -5.03 0.33 3.80
C VAL A 96 -4.16 1.57 3.98
N GLY A 97 -4.79 2.74 3.97
CA GLY A 97 -4.17 4.02 4.35
C GLY A 97 -4.45 5.11 3.33
N LEU A 98 -5.24 6.10 3.75
CA LEU A 98 -5.46 7.37 3.03
C LEU A 98 -4.87 8.54 3.82
N GLN A 99 -4.66 9.66 3.13
CA GLN A 99 -4.04 10.86 3.72
C GLN A 99 -4.97 11.58 4.70
N THR A 100 -6.28 11.51 4.44
CA THR A 100 -7.38 12.03 5.26
C THR A 100 -8.45 10.95 5.39
N ASP A 101 -9.37 11.13 6.32
CA ASP A 101 -10.57 10.31 6.51
C ASP A 101 -11.72 10.69 5.56
#